data_AF-A0A4R3SMN5-F1
#
_entry.id   AF-A0A4R3SMN5-F1
#
_cell.length_a   1.000
_cell.length_b   1.000
_cell.length_c   1.000
_cell.angle_alpha   90.00
_cell.angle_beta   90.00
_cell.angle_gamma   90.00
#
_symmetry.space_group_name_H-M   'P 1'
#
loop_
_entity.id
_entity.type
_entity.pdbx_description
1 polymer ?
#
loop_
_entity_poly.entity_id
_entity_poly.type
_entity_poly.pdbx_seq_one_letter_code
_entity_poly.pdbx_strand_id
1 'polypeptide(L)'
;MESGRVPALARAALDAPFEFAYVDETGDKGDPAVSPGATRTYTLGCVLVPGGDWTDRLDWLSGVRREIRDTYGILLRHELKANVLLRGRGDLRHLGLGDGQRRDVFRRSLGALSVVASGVFAIVIDKEARPMDYRPEDRAWTYLLQRLRIRSEQSGKPIILVHDAGDDATVRAIHRRFRRHSFAPGGFSCQRAAARRGSGPS
;
A
#
# COMPACT_ATOMS: atom_id res chain seq x y z
N MET A 1 -16.14 -19.79 -11.09
CA MET A 1 -16.27 -18.33 -10.90
C MET A 1 -16.90 -17.73 -12.14
N GLU A 2 -17.94 -16.92 -11.96
CA GLU A 2 -18.76 -16.37 -13.03
C GLU A 2 -18.01 -15.24 -13.76
N SER A 3 -17.71 -15.44 -15.05
CA SER A 3 -16.88 -14.56 -15.88
C SER A 3 -17.38 -13.10 -15.95
N GLY A 4 -18.65 -12.83 -15.59
CA GLY A 4 -19.26 -11.50 -15.60
C GLY A 4 -19.01 -10.66 -14.33
N ARG A 5 -18.66 -11.28 -13.20
CA ARG A 5 -18.53 -10.56 -11.91
C ARG A 5 -17.25 -9.73 -11.81
N VAL A 6 -16.17 -10.17 -12.45
CA VAL A 6 -14.88 -9.44 -12.47
C VAL A 6 -14.98 -8.12 -13.27
N PRO A 7 -15.54 -8.10 -14.49
CA PRO A 7 -15.79 -6.84 -15.21
C PRO A 7 -16.67 -5.86 -14.43
N ALA A 8 -17.68 -6.34 -13.71
CA ALA A 8 -18.55 -5.51 -12.89
C ALA A 8 -17.78 -4.84 -11.73
N LEU A 9 -16.96 -5.61 -10.99
CA LEU A 9 -16.14 -5.07 -9.90
C LEU A 9 -15.05 -4.11 -10.37
N ALA A 10 -14.45 -4.39 -11.53
CA ALA A 10 -13.47 -3.50 -12.14
C ALA A 10 -14.11 -2.18 -12.58
N ARG A 11 -15.34 -2.22 -13.12
CA ARG A 11 -16.07 -1.02 -13.53
C ARG A 11 -16.53 -0.20 -12.32
N ALA A 12 -17.10 -0.85 -11.30
CA ALA A 12 -17.54 -0.15 -10.10
C ALA A 12 -16.38 0.46 -9.29
N ALA A 13 -15.16 -0.07 -9.43
CA ALA A 13 -13.95 0.57 -8.89
C ALA A 13 -13.76 1.99 -9.43
N LEU A 14 -14.07 2.23 -10.70
CA LEU A 14 -13.94 3.53 -11.35
C LEU A 14 -15.00 4.52 -10.87
N ASP A 15 -16.14 4.03 -10.38
CA ASP A 15 -17.27 4.86 -9.92
C ASP A 15 -17.27 5.08 -8.41
N ALA A 16 -16.42 4.36 -7.66
CA ALA A 16 -16.35 4.48 -6.21
C ALA A 16 -16.09 5.94 -5.76
N PRO A 17 -16.83 6.46 -4.76
CA PRO A 17 -16.75 7.86 -4.36
C PRO A 17 -15.46 8.22 -3.60
N PHE A 18 -14.75 7.21 -3.08
CA PHE A 18 -13.50 7.36 -2.35
C PHE A 18 -12.68 6.05 -2.42
N GLU A 19 -11.45 6.09 -1.94
CA GLU A 19 -10.57 4.92 -1.84
C GLU A 19 -9.96 4.79 -0.45
N PHE A 20 -9.76 3.56 0.01
CA PHE A 20 -8.89 3.27 1.15
C PHE A 20 -7.48 3.02 0.65
N ALA A 21 -6.47 3.63 1.27
CA ALA A 21 -5.07 3.28 1.10
C ALA A 21 -4.63 2.48 2.32
N TYR A 22 -4.54 1.15 2.20
CA TYR A 22 -3.94 0.31 3.23
C TYR A 22 -2.42 0.31 3.05
N VAL A 23 -1.69 0.68 4.09
CA VAL A 23 -0.24 0.79 4.09
C VAL A 23 0.36 -0.13 5.15
N ASP A 24 1.31 -0.95 4.72
CA ASP A 24 2.08 -1.84 5.60
C ASP A 24 3.59 -1.60 5.43
N GLU A 25 4.33 -1.78 6.52
CA GLU A 25 5.77 -1.53 6.62
C GLU A 25 6.56 -2.84 6.59
N THR A 26 7.70 -2.83 5.89
CA THR A 26 8.70 -3.88 6.03
C THR A 26 10.12 -3.33 6.01
N GLY A 27 10.99 -3.94 6.83
CA GLY A 27 12.34 -3.45 7.10
C GLY A 27 12.46 -2.76 8.46
N ASP A 28 13.68 -2.39 8.84
CA ASP A 28 13.93 -1.57 10.02
C ASP A 28 14.50 -0.20 9.69
N LYS A 29 14.52 0.65 10.72
CA LYS A 29 14.93 2.06 10.67
C LYS A 29 16.45 2.24 10.83
N GLY A 30 17.20 1.18 11.15
CA GLY A 30 18.62 1.21 11.45
C GLY A 30 19.51 1.35 10.22
N ASP A 31 20.75 1.78 10.42
CA ASP A 31 21.75 1.89 9.34
C ASP A 31 22.46 0.55 9.12
N PRO A 32 22.39 -0.07 7.92
CA PRO A 32 23.17 -1.26 7.61
C PRO A 32 24.68 -1.08 7.78
N ALA A 33 25.19 0.14 7.61
CA ALA A 33 26.62 0.44 7.74
C ALA A 33 27.11 0.44 9.20
N VAL A 34 26.20 0.61 10.16
CA VAL A 34 26.56 0.82 11.58
C VAL A 34 25.93 -0.21 12.52
N SER A 35 24.80 -0.80 12.12
CA SER A 35 24.01 -1.72 12.93
C SER A 35 23.98 -3.12 12.29
N PRO A 36 24.74 -4.08 12.85
CA PRO A 36 24.67 -5.48 12.43
C PRO A 36 23.23 -6.00 12.54
N GLY A 37 22.68 -6.48 11.43
CA GLY A 37 21.31 -7.01 11.36
C GLY A 37 20.25 -6.01 10.86
N ALA A 38 20.62 -4.76 10.58
CA ALA A 38 19.72 -3.84 9.89
C ALA A 38 19.46 -4.31 8.45
N THR A 39 18.21 -4.26 8.01
CA THR A 39 17.77 -4.58 6.66
C THR A 39 18.35 -3.59 5.68
N ARG A 40 18.65 -3.99 4.45
CA ARG A 40 19.12 -3.05 3.43
C ARG A 40 18.08 -1.97 3.08
N THR A 41 16.80 -2.35 3.09
CA THR A 41 15.71 -1.49 2.64
C THR A 41 14.71 -1.21 3.75
N TYR A 42 14.16 0.00 3.73
CA TYR A 42 12.89 0.33 4.41
C TYR A 42 11.81 0.50 3.33
N THR A 43 10.72 -0.25 3.42
CA THR A 43 9.69 -0.30 2.38
C THR A 43 8.30 -0.08 2.94
N LEU A 44 7.52 0.77 2.28
CA LEU A 44 6.08 0.88 2.50
C LEU A 44 5.35 0.28 1.30
N GLY A 45 4.56 -0.76 1.53
CA GLY A 45 3.61 -1.31 0.57
C GLY A 45 2.27 -0.59 0.69
N CYS A 46 1.65 -0.21 -0.42
CA CYS A 46 0.37 0.48 -0.45
C CYS A 46 -0.60 -0.23 -1.40
N VAL A 47 -1.78 -0.56 -0.88
CA VAL A 47 -2.90 -1.12 -1.65
C VAL A 47 -4.07 -0.14 -1.58
N LEU A 48 -4.54 0.30 -2.74
CA LEU A 48 -5.69 1.16 -2.90
C LEU A 48 -6.93 0.31 -3.17
N VAL A 49 -7.95 0.44 -2.33
CA VAL A 49 -9.20 -0.31 -2.41
C VAL A 49 -10.35 0.67 -2.60
N PRO A 50 -11.15 0.55 -3.67
CA PRO A 50 -12.35 1.36 -3.88
C PRO A 50 -13.36 1.18 -2.73
N GLY A 51 -13.96 2.28 -2.27
CA GLY A 51 -14.97 2.27 -1.20
C GLY A 51 -16.37 1.81 -1.63
N GLY A 52 -16.66 1.82 -2.94
CA GLY A 52 -17.87 1.21 -3.51
C GLY A 52 -17.67 -0.30 -3.62
N ASP A 53 -18.59 -1.07 -3.05
CA ASP A 53 -18.66 -2.55 -3.13
C ASP A 53 -17.61 -3.30 -2.30
N TRP A 54 -17.30 -2.78 -1.11
CA TRP A 54 -16.42 -3.46 -0.15
C TRP A 54 -16.81 -4.92 0.09
N THR A 55 -18.10 -5.20 0.29
CA THR A 55 -18.61 -6.55 0.56
C THR A 55 -18.33 -7.50 -0.60
N ASP A 56 -18.57 -7.09 -1.84
CA ASP A 56 -18.30 -7.95 -3.01
C ASP A 56 -16.81 -8.22 -3.21
N ARG A 57 -15.96 -7.21 -2.96
CA ARG A 57 -14.50 -7.38 -3.02
C ARG A 57 -14.01 -8.34 -1.94
N LEU A 58 -14.56 -8.22 -0.72
CA LEU A 58 -14.25 -9.12 0.38
C LEU A 58 -14.71 -10.55 0.09
N ASP A 59 -15.90 -10.72 -0.47
CA ASP A 59 -16.44 -12.02 -0.88
C ASP A 59 -15.59 -12.65 -1.99
N TRP A 60 -15.16 -11.85 -2.96
CA TRP A 60 -14.24 -12.29 -4.00
C TRP A 60 -12.92 -12.79 -3.42
N LEU A 61 -12.27 -11.99 -2.56
CA LEU A 61 -11.01 -12.38 -1.91
C LEU A 61 -11.18 -13.63 -1.04
N SER A 62 -12.28 -13.71 -0.30
CA SER A 62 -12.65 -14.88 0.50
C SER A 62 -12.87 -16.12 -0.35
N GLY A 63 -13.51 -15.96 -1.52
CA GLY A 63 -13.68 -17.00 -2.52
C GLY A 63 -12.34 -17.55 -3.00
N VAL A 64 -11.42 -16.68 -3.43
CA VAL A 64 -10.06 -17.09 -3.85
C VAL A 64 -9.32 -17.81 -2.72
N ARG A 65 -9.43 -17.34 -1.48
CA ARG A 65 -8.82 -18.00 -0.31
C ARG A 65 -9.44 -19.38 -0.02
N ARG A 66 -10.75 -19.55 -0.20
CA ARG A 66 -11.42 -20.85 -0.08
C ARG A 66 -10.99 -21.81 -1.18
N GLU A 67 -10.88 -21.34 -2.42
CA GLU A 67 -10.37 -22.16 -3.54
C GLU A 67 -8.93 -22.62 -3.29
N ILE A 68 -8.05 -21.73 -2.79
CA ILE A 68 -6.68 -22.09 -2.41
C ILE A 68 -6.68 -23.15 -1.30
N ARG A 69 -7.54 -23.02 -0.29
CA ARG A 69 -7.72 -24.02 0.77
C ARG A 69 -8.16 -25.36 0.20
N ASP A 70 -9.19 -25.35 -0.65
CA ASP A 70 -9.80 -26.58 -1.17
C ASP A 70 -8.86 -27.29 -2.14
N THR A 71 -7.99 -26.55 -2.84
CA THR A 71 -7.00 -27.11 -3.78
C THR A 71 -5.73 -27.61 -3.05
N TYR A 72 -5.25 -26.89 -2.04
CA TYR A 72 -3.90 -27.08 -1.48
C TYR A 72 -3.86 -27.32 0.04
N GLY A 73 -5.00 -27.35 0.72
CA GLY A 73 -5.07 -27.48 2.17
C GLY A 73 -4.60 -26.24 2.96
N ILE A 74 -4.31 -25.13 2.28
CA ILE A 74 -3.87 -23.89 2.92
C ILE A 74 -5.08 -23.20 3.57
N LEU A 75 -5.19 -23.35 4.89
CA LEU A 75 -6.29 -22.77 5.68
C LEU A 75 -6.32 -21.24 5.63
N LEU A 76 -7.51 -20.65 5.83
CA LEU A 76 -7.70 -19.20 5.79
C LEU A 76 -6.89 -18.46 6.86
N ARG A 77 -6.66 -19.10 8.02
CA ARG A 77 -5.82 -18.55 9.11
C ARG A 77 -4.33 -18.52 8.79
N HIS A 78 -3.88 -19.26 7.78
CA HIS A 78 -2.47 -19.26 7.43
C HIS A 78 -2.10 -17.95 6.74
N GLU A 79 -1.06 -17.31 7.25
CA GLU A 79 -0.49 -16.11 6.67
C GLU A 79 0.28 -16.46 5.39
N LEU A 80 -0.04 -15.77 4.28
CA LEU A 80 0.57 -16.01 2.98
C LEU A 80 1.63 -14.95 2.69
N LYS A 81 2.84 -15.13 3.22
CA LYS A 81 3.98 -14.27 2.85
C LYS A 81 4.69 -14.81 1.62
N ALA A 82 4.95 -13.94 0.64
CA ALA A 82 5.58 -14.33 -0.63
C ALA A 82 6.94 -15.00 -0.42
N ASN A 83 7.78 -14.49 0.48
CA ASN A 83 9.08 -15.07 0.80
C ASN A 83 8.97 -16.47 1.44
N VAL A 84 7.97 -16.70 2.30
CA VAL A 84 7.68 -17.98 2.95
C VAL A 84 7.16 -18.98 1.92
N LEU A 85 6.17 -18.57 1.12
CA LEU A 85 5.53 -19.37 0.09
C LEU A 85 6.51 -19.78 -1.01
N LEU A 86 7.25 -18.83 -1.59
CA LEU A 86 8.14 -19.14 -2.72
C LEU A 86 9.39 -19.92 -2.31
N ARG A 87 9.90 -19.73 -1.09
CA ARG A 87 11.05 -20.48 -0.57
C ARG A 87 10.68 -21.81 0.09
N GLY A 88 9.39 -22.15 0.16
CA GLY A 88 8.90 -23.37 0.81
C GLY A 88 9.27 -23.45 2.30
N ARG A 89 9.26 -22.32 3.01
CA ARG A 89 9.59 -22.24 4.44
C ARG A 89 8.34 -21.98 5.29
N GLY A 90 8.54 -21.85 6.60
CA GLY A 90 7.53 -21.42 7.56
C GLY A 90 6.36 -22.37 7.73
N ASP A 91 5.22 -21.80 8.14
CA ASP A 91 4.04 -22.56 8.58
C ASP A 91 3.40 -23.39 7.48
N LEU A 92 3.75 -23.17 6.21
CA LEU A 92 3.23 -23.94 5.08
C LEU A 92 4.08 -25.17 4.74
N ARG A 93 5.26 -25.33 5.37
CA ARG A 93 6.20 -26.42 5.04
C ARG A 93 5.59 -27.81 5.23
N HIS A 94 4.74 -27.98 6.24
CA HIS A 94 4.08 -29.25 6.57
C HIS A 94 3.11 -29.72 5.47
N LEU A 95 2.65 -28.82 4.58
CA LEU A 95 1.74 -29.15 3.48
C LEU A 95 2.45 -29.80 2.29
N GLY A 96 3.80 -29.87 2.29
CA GLY A 96 4.55 -30.58 1.24
C GLY A 96 4.37 -30.02 -0.17
N LEU A 97 3.97 -28.75 -0.31
CA LEU A 97 3.64 -28.15 -1.60
C LEU A 97 4.85 -28.10 -2.54
N GLY A 98 4.69 -28.61 -3.76
CA GLY A 98 5.68 -28.53 -4.83
C GLY A 98 5.85 -27.10 -5.40
N ASP A 99 6.92 -26.86 -6.16
CA ASP A 99 7.23 -25.52 -6.69
C ASP A 99 6.12 -24.95 -7.58
N GLY A 100 5.57 -25.78 -8.47
CA GLY A 100 4.45 -25.39 -9.33
C GLY A 100 3.21 -24.97 -8.54
N GLN A 101 2.89 -25.69 -7.47
CA GLN A 101 1.74 -25.38 -6.60
C GLN A 101 1.95 -24.07 -5.85
N ARG A 102 3.15 -23.83 -5.30
CA ARG A 102 3.48 -22.57 -4.59
C ARG A 102 3.41 -21.37 -5.53
N ARG A 103 3.91 -21.50 -6.76
CA ARG A 103 3.79 -20.46 -7.80
C ARG A 103 2.35 -20.23 -8.21
N ASP A 104 1.53 -21.27 -8.30
CA ASP A 104 0.10 -21.12 -8.62
C ASP A 104 -0.63 -20.35 -7.51
N VAL A 105 -0.44 -20.70 -6.23
CA VAL A 105 -0.99 -19.95 -5.09
C VAL A 105 -0.58 -18.47 -5.15
N PHE A 106 0.69 -18.20 -5.46
CA PHE A 106 1.19 -16.84 -5.61
C PHE A 106 0.50 -16.10 -6.76
N ARG A 107 0.38 -16.72 -7.94
CA ARG A 107 -0.32 -16.13 -9.09
C ARG A 107 -1.80 -15.86 -8.81
N ARG A 108 -2.51 -16.79 -8.19
CA ARG A 108 -3.93 -16.59 -7.80
C ARG A 108 -4.08 -15.42 -6.84
N SER A 109 -3.14 -15.28 -5.89
CA SER A 109 -3.12 -14.15 -4.96
C SER A 109 -2.90 -12.81 -5.68
N LEU A 110 -1.97 -12.76 -6.64
CA LEU A 110 -1.76 -11.57 -7.47
C LEU A 110 -2.95 -11.25 -8.38
N GLY A 111 -3.58 -12.28 -8.98
CA GLY A 111 -4.78 -12.12 -9.78
C GLY A 111 -5.95 -11.57 -8.95
N ALA A 112 -6.12 -12.02 -7.71
CA ALA A 112 -7.13 -11.47 -6.81
C ALA A 112 -6.93 -9.97 -6.57
N LEU A 113 -5.68 -9.52 -6.37
CA LEU A 113 -5.35 -8.10 -6.19
C LEU A 113 -5.79 -7.24 -7.37
N SER A 114 -5.66 -7.72 -8.61
CA SER A 114 -6.13 -6.97 -9.79
C SER A 114 -7.64 -6.74 -9.86
N VAL A 115 -8.43 -7.50 -9.09
CA VAL A 115 -9.89 -7.34 -9.01
C VAL A 115 -10.28 -6.44 -7.83
N VAL A 116 -9.66 -6.66 -6.67
CA VAL A 116 -10.06 -5.98 -5.43
C VAL A 116 -9.44 -4.59 -5.29
N ALA A 117 -8.26 -4.36 -5.87
CA ALA A 117 -7.53 -3.10 -5.76
C ALA A 117 -7.66 -2.24 -7.03
N SER A 118 -7.72 -0.93 -6.85
CA SER A 118 -7.64 0.07 -7.92
C SER A 118 -6.22 0.60 -8.15
N GLY A 119 -5.26 0.16 -7.33
CA GLY A 119 -3.86 0.47 -7.46
C GLY A 119 -3.03 -0.23 -6.40
N VAL A 120 -1.82 -0.67 -6.77
CA VAL A 120 -0.85 -1.24 -5.83
C VAL A 120 0.52 -0.67 -6.18
N PHE A 121 1.23 -0.17 -5.18
CA PHE A 121 2.59 0.31 -5.36
C PHE A 121 3.38 0.19 -4.07
N ALA A 122 4.70 0.31 -4.17
CA ALA A 122 5.59 0.37 -3.01
C ALA A 122 6.52 1.57 -3.10
N ILE A 123 6.91 2.10 -1.94
CA ILE A 123 8.02 3.03 -1.78
C ILE A 123 9.16 2.24 -1.15
N VAL A 124 10.27 2.12 -1.86
CA VAL A 124 11.47 1.40 -1.39
C VAL A 124 12.58 2.42 -1.17
N ILE A 125 13.06 2.51 0.06
CA ILE A 125 14.24 3.28 0.42
C ILE A 125 15.41 2.30 0.51
N ASP A 126 16.35 2.39 -0.44
CA ASP A 126 17.63 1.68 -0.36
C ASP A 126 18.59 2.48 0.55
N LYS A 127 18.93 1.93 1.71
CA LYS A 127 19.78 2.59 2.72
C LYS A 127 21.26 2.54 2.35
N GLU A 128 21.66 1.69 1.41
CA GLU A 128 23.03 1.61 0.90
C GLU A 128 23.30 2.56 -0.27
N ALA A 129 22.24 3.07 -0.91
CA ALA A 129 22.39 3.94 -2.08
C ALA A 129 23.00 5.32 -1.76
N ARG A 130 23.00 5.72 -0.47
CA ARG A 130 23.51 7.00 0.03
C ARG A 130 23.70 6.93 1.55
N PRO A 131 24.63 7.71 2.13
CA PRO A 131 24.70 7.86 3.58
C PRO A 131 23.35 8.27 4.17
N MET A 132 22.99 7.67 5.31
CA MET A 132 21.72 7.96 5.99
C MET A 132 21.78 9.27 6.78
N ASP A 133 21.80 10.39 6.07
CA ASP A 133 21.61 11.74 6.61
C ASP A 133 20.14 12.07 6.97
N TYR A 134 19.28 11.04 7.03
CA TYR A 134 17.84 11.15 7.13
C TYR A 134 17.25 9.91 7.81
N ARG A 135 16.00 10.05 8.27
CA ARG A 135 15.17 8.94 8.75
C ARG A 135 14.46 8.25 7.58
N PRO A 136 14.75 6.97 7.28
CA PRO A 136 14.14 6.25 6.17
C PRO A 136 12.60 6.28 6.16
N GLU A 137 12.00 6.15 7.34
CA GLU A 137 10.56 6.19 7.56
C GLU A 137 9.95 7.53 7.14
N ASP A 138 10.55 8.64 7.58
CA ASP A 138 10.06 9.99 7.26
C ASP A 138 10.06 10.22 5.75
N ARG A 139 11.11 9.74 5.07
CA ARG A 139 11.21 9.84 3.62
C ARG A 139 10.21 8.95 2.90
N ALA A 140 10.08 7.69 3.32
CA ALA A 140 9.17 6.76 2.70
C ALA A 140 7.72 7.25 2.78
N TRP A 141 7.30 7.69 3.96
CA TRP A 141 5.97 8.29 4.18
C TRP A 141 5.78 9.58 3.38
N THR A 142 6.81 10.42 3.26
CA THR A 142 6.73 11.62 2.42
C THR A 142 6.45 11.28 0.96
N TYR A 143 7.19 10.33 0.38
CA TYR A 143 6.96 9.91 -1.00
C TYR A 143 5.61 9.21 -1.19
N LEU A 144 5.18 8.40 -0.22
CA LEU A 144 3.87 7.76 -0.25
C LEU A 144 2.74 8.79 -0.27
N LEU A 145 2.77 9.76 0.63
CA LEU A 145 1.75 10.82 0.69
C LEU A 145 1.75 11.72 -0.54
N GLN A 146 2.92 12.01 -1.12
CA GLN A 146 2.99 12.71 -2.41
C GLN A 146 2.28 11.94 -3.53
N ARG A 147 2.51 10.62 -3.62
CA ARG A 147 1.84 9.79 -4.64
C ARG A 147 0.34 9.69 -4.42
N LEU A 148 -0.10 9.51 -3.17
CA LEU A 148 -1.52 9.48 -2.83
C LEU A 148 -2.19 10.82 -3.14
N ARG A 149 -1.51 11.95 -2.89
CA ARG A 149 -2.00 13.27 -3.25
C ARG A 149 -2.20 13.41 -4.76
N ILE A 150 -1.18 13.09 -5.56
CA ILE A 150 -1.27 13.14 -7.04
C ILE A 150 -2.44 12.29 -7.51
N ARG A 151 -2.60 11.09 -6.96
CA ARG A 151 -3.74 10.22 -7.28
C ARG A 151 -5.09 10.86 -6.92
N SER A 152 -5.22 11.41 -5.72
CA SER A 152 -6.46 12.06 -5.26
C SER A 152 -6.81 13.27 -6.13
N GLU A 153 -5.82 14.09 -6.50
CA GLU A 153 -6.00 15.24 -7.40
C GLU A 153 -6.41 14.80 -8.82
N GLN A 154 -5.80 13.75 -9.36
CA GLN A 154 -6.12 13.23 -10.71
C GLN A 154 -7.49 12.56 -10.78
N SER A 155 -7.87 11.82 -9.74
CA SER A 155 -9.14 11.10 -9.70
C SER A 155 -10.31 11.96 -9.23
N GLY A 156 -10.04 13.08 -8.54
CA GLY A 156 -11.06 13.87 -7.86
C GLY A 156 -11.66 13.17 -6.62
N LYS A 157 -11.05 12.06 -6.17
CA LYS A 157 -11.58 11.21 -5.09
C LYS A 157 -10.76 11.39 -3.81
N PRO A 158 -11.41 11.53 -2.65
CA PRO A 158 -10.71 11.48 -1.38
C PRO A 158 -10.12 10.08 -1.13
N ILE A 159 -8.95 10.04 -0.50
CA ILE A 159 -8.28 8.81 -0.09
C ILE A 159 -8.21 8.77 1.44
N ILE A 160 -8.69 7.68 2.02
CA ILE A 160 -8.66 7.39 3.46
C ILE A 160 -7.45 6.51 3.73
N LEU A 161 -6.48 7.05 4.47
CA LEU A 161 -5.27 6.30 4.84
C LEU A 161 -5.57 5.37 6.03
N VAL A 162 -5.22 4.09 5.87
CA VAL A 162 -5.30 3.05 6.89
C VAL A 162 -3.91 2.43 7.04
N HIS A 163 -3.40 2.36 8.27
CA HIS A 163 -2.10 1.75 8.55
C HIS A 163 -2.16 1.00 9.88
N ASP A 164 -1.25 0.04 10.06
CA ASP A 164 -1.21 -0.77 11.28
C ASP A 164 -0.74 0.06 12.50
N ALA A 165 -1.25 -0.31 13.68
CA ALA A 165 -1.01 0.38 14.94
C ALA A 165 0.43 0.16 15.43
N GLY A 166 1.33 1.06 15.03
CA GLY A 166 2.74 1.05 15.42
C GLY A 166 3.48 2.34 15.05
N ASP A 167 3.02 3.04 14.01
CA ASP A 167 3.64 4.28 13.51
C ASP A 167 2.73 5.52 13.66
N ASP A 168 1.74 5.39 14.53
CA ASP A 168 0.70 6.35 14.89
C ASP A 168 1.19 7.79 15.10
N ALA A 169 2.31 7.97 15.80
CA ALA A 169 2.90 9.27 16.06
C ALA A 169 3.58 9.87 14.81
N THR A 170 4.29 9.05 14.04
CA THR A 170 4.99 9.42 12.80
C THR A 170 3.97 9.79 11.72
N VAL A 171 2.96 8.95 11.49
CA VAL A 171 1.89 9.21 10.50
C VAL A 171 1.11 10.47 10.87
N ARG A 172 0.77 10.66 12.16
CA ARG A 172 0.11 11.90 12.61
C ARG A 172 1.00 13.13 12.45
N ALA A 173 2.29 13.04 12.77
CA ALA A 173 3.23 14.16 12.61
C ALA A 173 3.43 14.53 11.14
N ILE A 174 3.60 13.54 10.27
CA ILE A 174 3.80 13.73 8.84
C ILE A 174 2.51 14.25 8.20
N HIS A 175 1.34 13.70 8.55
CA HIS A 175 0.05 14.22 8.08
C HIS A 175 -0.19 15.67 8.52
N ARG A 176 0.16 16.03 9.76
CA ARG A 176 0.13 17.43 10.24
C ARG A 176 1.09 18.31 9.44
N ARG A 177 2.27 17.81 9.05
CA ARG A 177 3.25 18.53 8.23
C ARG A 177 2.72 18.75 6.80
N PHE A 178 2.13 17.72 6.19
CA PHE A 178 1.52 17.77 4.85
C PHE A 178 0.33 18.73 4.77
N ARG A 179 -0.49 18.84 5.83
CA ARG A 179 -1.57 19.84 5.89
C ARG A 179 -1.06 21.29 5.83
N ARG A 180 0.17 21.55 6.32
CA ARG A 180 0.76 22.90 6.38
C ARG A 180 1.68 23.21 5.20
N HIS A 181 2.38 22.20 4.69
CA HIS A 181 3.36 22.35 3.61
C HIS A 181 2.98 21.42 2.46
N SER A 182 2.51 22.02 1.36
CA SER A 182 2.40 21.33 0.08
C SER A 182 3.81 21.02 -0.42
N PHE A 183 4.27 19.79 -0.23
CA PHE A 183 5.45 19.30 -0.91
C PHE A 183 5.10 19.05 -2.39
N ALA A 184 5.34 20.05 -3.25
CA ALA A 184 5.32 19.86 -4.69
C ALA A 184 6.51 18.99 -5.11
N PRO A 185 6.37 18.07 -6.08
CA PRO A 185 7.51 17.41 -6.68
C PRO A 185 8.33 18.47 -7.43
N GLY A 186 9.55 18.73 -6.96
CA GLY A 186 10.45 19.73 -7.54
C GLY A 186 10.42 21.08 -6.83
N GLY A 187 11.02 21.17 -5.64
CA GLY A 187 11.63 22.41 -5.11
C GLY A 187 10.80 23.68 -4.90
N PHE A 188 9.51 23.74 -5.27
CA PHE A 188 8.70 24.94 -5.11
C PHE A 188 7.80 24.83 -3.88
N SER A 189 8.20 25.50 -2.81
CA SER A 189 7.28 25.81 -1.72
C SER A 189 6.23 26.79 -2.24
N CYS A 190 4.99 26.33 -2.44
CA CYS A 190 3.86 27.22 -2.62
C CYS A 190 3.50 27.83 -1.26
N GLN A 191 4.09 28.97 -0.92
CA GLN A 191 3.53 29.84 0.10
C GLN A 191 2.22 30.41 -0.47
N ARG A 192 1.08 30.05 0.14
CA ARG A 192 -0.19 30.74 -0.14
C ARG A 192 -0.01 32.21 0.22
N ALA A 193 0.16 33.06 -0.79
CA ALA A 193 -0.01 34.49 -0.62
C ALA A 193 -1.46 34.74 -0.21
N ALA A 194 -1.67 35.16 1.04
CA ALA A 194 -2.95 35.66 1.50
C ALA A 194 -3.28 36.91 0.68
N ALA A 195 -4.24 36.80 -0.23
CA ALA A 195 -4.78 37.94 -0.96
C ALA A 195 -5.42 38.90 0.05
N ARG A 196 -4.71 39.98 0.39
CA ARG A 196 -5.28 41.18 1.00
C ARG A 196 -6.27 41.76 0.00
N ARG A 197 -7.58 41.65 0.27
CA ARG A 197 -8.59 42.48 -0.38
C ARG A 197 -8.43 43.90 0.17
N GLY A 198 -7.72 44.73 -0.59
CA GLY A 198 -7.67 46.17 -0.38
C GLY A 198 -8.99 46.80 -0.80
N SER A 199 -9.55 47.57 0.12
CA SER A 199 -10.42 48.74 -0.06
C SER A 199 -10.33 49.40 -1.44
N GLY A 200 -11.46 49.48 -2.15
CA GLY A 200 -11.63 50.37 -3.28
C GLY A 200 -11.83 51.83 -2.81
N PRO A 201 -11.29 52.82 -3.53
CA PRO A 201 -11.60 54.23 -3.26
C PRO A 201 -12.90 54.65 -3.95
N SER A 202 -13.54 55.60 -3.27
CA SER A 202 -14.69 56.48 -3.55
C SER A 202 -15.28 56.53 -4.96
#